data_AF-A0A935TP93-F1
#
_entry.id   AF-A0A935TP93-F1
#
_cell.length_a   1.000
_cell.length_b   1.000
_cell.length_c   1.000
_cell.angle_alpha   90.00
_cell.angle_beta   90.00
_cell.angle_gamma   90.00
#
_symmetry.space_group_name_H-M   'P 1'
#
loop_
_entity.id
_entity.type
_entity.pdbx_description
1 polymer ?
#
loop_
_entity_poly.entity_id
_entity_poly.type
_entity_poly.pdbx_seq_one_letter_code
_entity_poly.pdbx_strand_id
1 'polypeptide(L)' 'MAKAEKTNLKAMSTDELQDAVASERVQLRRIKFNAATGETVDAYSTRNSRKTIARLLTELRTREIAAAKN' A
#
# COMPACT_ATOMS: atom_id res chain seq x y z
N MET A 1 -12.39 -16.38 -4.86
CA MET A 1 -11.95 -15.61 -3.67
C MET A 1 -11.91 -14.13 -4.03
N ALA A 2 -12.36 -13.28 -3.11
CA ALA A 2 -12.91 -11.94 -3.31
C ALA A 2 -12.18 -11.03 -4.31
N LYS A 3 -12.99 -10.41 -5.19
CA LYS A 3 -12.63 -9.30 -6.08
C LYS A 3 -11.99 -8.20 -5.23
N ALA A 4 -10.70 -7.93 -5.42
CA ALA A 4 -10.02 -6.82 -4.75
C ALA A 4 -10.84 -5.56 -5.02
N GLU A 5 -11.49 -5.06 -3.97
CA GLU A 5 -12.18 -3.79 -3.98
C GLU A 5 -11.18 -2.78 -4.54
N LYS A 6 -11.49 -2.18 -5.68
CA LYS A 6 -10.66 -1.11 -6.25
C LYS A 6 -10.72 0.01 -5.23
N THR A 7 -9.79 0.02 -4.28
CA THR A 7 -9.62 1.12 -3.33
C THR A 7 -9.53 2.37 -4.17
N ASN A 8 -10.55 3.22 -4.10
CA ASN A 8 -10.64 4.39 -4.94
C ASN A 8 -9.70 5.44 -4.36
N LEU A 9 -8.41 5.32 -4.70
CA LEU A 9 -7.33 6.14 -4.13
C LEU A 9 -7.56 7.64 -4.30
N LYS A 10 -8.37 8.02 -5.31
CA LYS A 10 -8.75 9.41 -5.57
C LYS A 10 -9.78 9.97 -4.57
N ALA A 11 -10.56 9.10 -3.93
CA ALA A 11 -11.56 9.49 -2.94
C ALA A 11 -10.95 9.71 -1.54
N MET A 12 -9.72 9.22 -1.31
CA MET A 12 -9.04 9.36 -0.02
C MET A 12 -8.40 10.74 0.12
N SER A 13 -8.42 11.30 1.32
CA SER A 13 -7.65 12.51 1.65
C SER A 13 -6.13 12.23 1.61
N THR A 14 -5.31 13.28 1.63
CA THR A 14 -3.84 13.12 1.62
C THR A 14 -3.36 12.43 2.90
N ASP A 15 -3.98 12.75 4.04
CA ASP A 15 -3.66 12.15 5.33
C ASP A 15 -4.07 10.67 5.37
N GLU A 16 -5.26 10.35 4.86
CA GLU A 16 -5.73 8.96 4.75
C GLU A 16 -4.82 8.11 3.86
N LEU A 17 -4.28 8.70 2.78
CA LEU A 17 -3.30 8.01 1.93
C LEU A 17 -1.98 7.74 2.68
N GLN A 18 -1.52 8.69 3.50
CA GLN A 18 -0.31 8.51 4.32
C GLN A 18 -0.52 7.42 5.38
N ASP A 19 -1.66 7.45 6.07
CA ASP A 19 -2.04 6.44 7.06
C ASP A 19 -2.16 5.05 6.42
N ALA A 20 -2.76 4.96 5.23
CA ALA A 20 -2.85 3.72 4.48
C ALA A 20 -1.46 3.19 4.08
N VAL A 21 -0.52 4.05 3.68
CA VAL A 21 0.87 3.66 3.41
C VAL A 21 1.54 3.11 4.68
N ALA A 22 1.35 3.77 5.82
CA ALA A 22 1.91 3.33 7.09
C ALA A 22 1.37 1.94 7.49
N SER A 23 0.05 1.76 7.41
CA SER A 23 -0.62 0.49 7.68
C SER A 23 -0.14 -0.66 6.79
N GLU A 24 -0.08 -0.44 5.48
CA GLU A 24 0.39 -1.46 4.52
C GLU A 24 1.89 -1.80 4.72
N ARG A 25 2.71 -0.84 5.14
CA ARG A 25 4.12 -1.10 5.48
C ARG A 25 4.24 -1.98 6.72
N VAL A 26 3.37 -1.81 7.72
CA VAL A 26 3.32 -2.69 8.90
C VAL A 26 2.90 -4.09 8.48
N GLN A 27 1.87 -4.22 7.64
CA GLN A 27 1.46 -5.52 7.12
C GLN A 27 2.58 -6.22 6.35
N LEU A 28 3.25 -5.51 5.43
CA LEU A 28 4.38 -6.06 4.68
C LEU A 28 5.52 -6.49 5.61
N ARG A 29 5.79 -5.75 6.69
CA ARG A 29 6.80 -6.10 7.68
C ARG A 29 6.43 -7.39 8.41
N ARG A 30 5.16 -7.54 8.80
CA ARG A 30 4.64 -8.76 9.43
C ARG A 30 4.77 -9.97 8.52
N ILE A 31 4.35 -9.85 7.25
CA ILE A 31 4.48 -10.91 6.25
C ILE A 31 5.94 -11.34 6.09
N LYS A 32 6.87 -10.38 6.03
CA LYS A 32 8.32 -10.66 5.95
C LYS A 32 8.87 -11.32 7.21
N PHE A 33 8.41 -10.91 8.38
CA PHE A 33 8.81 -11.51 9.65
C PHE A 33 8.38 -12.98 9.70
N ASN A 34 7.11 -13.26 9.39
CA ASN A 34 6.59 -14.62 9.34
C ASN A 34 7.35 -15.49 8.31
N ALA A 35 7.73 -14.91 7.16
CA ALA A 35 8.54 -15.60 6.17
C ALA A 35 9.92 -15.97 6.71
N ALA A 36 10.54 -15.07 7.49
CA ALA A 36 11.83 -15.29 8.10
C ALA A 36 11.80 -16.32 9.24
N THR A 37 10.67 -16.43 9.96
CA THR A 37 10.48 -17.44 11.01
C THR A 37 10.14 -18.83 10.47
N GLY A 38 10.08 -19.01 9.16
CA GLY A 38 9.80 -20.30 8.52
C GLY A 38 8.32 -20.65 8.43
N GLU A 39 7.41 -19.71 8.73
CA GLU A 39 5.99 -19.92 8.46
C GLU A 39 5.74 -19.92 6.96
N THR A 40 4.81 -20.74 6.49
CA THR A 40 4.40 -20.74 5.09
C THR A 40 3.64 -19.45 4.80
N VAL A 41 4.21 -18.60 3.94
CA VAL A 41 3.62 -17.30 3.60
C VAL A 41 3.17 -17.30 2.16
N ASP A 42 1.99 -16.72 1.93
CA ASP A 42 1.49 -16.53 0.58
C ASP A 42 2.34 -15.48 -0.18
N ALA A 43 3.05 -15.95 -1.21
CA ALA A 43 3.84 -15.09 -2.10
C ALA A 43 2.97 -14.03 -2.81
N TYR A 44 1.69 -14.33 -3.07
CA TYR A 44 0.76 -13.37 -3.66
C TYR A 44 0.44 -12.22 -2.71
N SER A 45 0.27 -12.50 -1.42
CA SER A 45 0.07 -11.49 -0.38
C SER A 45 1.22 -10.48 -0.34
N THR A 46 2.47 -10.98 -0.30
CA THR A 46 3.67 -10.11 -0.34
C THR A 46 3.70 -9.22 -1.58
N ARG A 47 3.43 -9.81 -2.75
CA ARG A 47 3.40 -9.08 -4.03
C ARG A 47 2.28 -8.02 -4.04
N ASN A 48 1.11 -8.34 -3.50
CA ASN A 48 -0.03 -7.45 -3.48
C ASN A 48 0.23 -6.25 -2.55
N SER A 49 0.71 -6.45 -1.32
CA SER A 49 1.07 -5.34 -0.42
C SER A 49 2.12 -4.42 -1.04
N ARG A 50 3.15 -4.96 -1.71
CA ARG A 50 4.15 -4.14 -2.44
C ARG A 50 3.50 -3.28 -3.52
N LYS A 51 2.56 -3.84 -4.29
CA LYS A 51 1.84 -3.10 -5.34
C LYS A 51 0.89 -2.06 -4.75
N THR A 52 0.22 -2.36 -3.65
CA THR A 52 -0.66 -1.42 -2.96
C THR A 52 0.12 -0.21 -2.48
N ILE A 53 1.25 -0.42 -1.79
CA ILE A 53 2.16 0.66 -1.36
C ILE A 53 2.60 1.52 -2.56
N ALA A 54 3.01 0.90 -3.67
CA ALA A 54 3.46 1.63 -4.85
C ALA A 54 2.36 2.52 -5.45
N ARG A 55 1.10 2.04 -5.48
CA ARG A 55 -0.04 2.82 -5.96
C ARG A 55 -0.36 4.00 -5.05
N LEU A 56 -0.36 3.77 -3.73
CA LEU A 56 -0.58 4.84 -2.75
C LEU A 56 0.49 5.93 -2.85
N LEU A 57 1.76 5.55 -2.95
CA LEU A 57 2.87 6.51 -3.11
C LEU A 57 2.80 7.27 -4.44
N THR A 58 2.33 6.61 -5.50
CA THR A 58 2.14 7.26 -6.81
C THR A 58 1.09 8.36 -6.72
N GLU A 59 -0.05 8.07 -6.09
CA GLU A 59 -1.13 9.04 -5.89
C GLU A 59 -0.67 10.23 -5.04
N LEU A 60 0.03 9.97 -3.92
CA LEU A 60 0.65 11.01 -3.09
C LEU A 60 1.60 11.88 -3.93
N ARG A 61 2.48 11.26 -4.70
CA ARG A 61 3.43 11.99 -5.53
C ARG A 61 2.75 12.82 -6.62
N THR A 62 1.68 12.32 -7.23
CA THR A 62 0.91 13.08 -8.21
C THR A 62 0.25 14.32 -7.58
N ARG A 63 -0.22 14.22 -6.33
CA ARG A 63 -0.78 15.36 -5.59
C ARG A 63 0.29 16.38 -5.24
N GLU A 64 1.46 15.93 -4.77
CA GLU A 64 2.61 16.80 -4.52
C GLU A 64 3.03 17.58 -5.77
N ILE A 65 3.14 16.91 -6.92
CA ILE A 65 3.51 17.56 -8.19
C ILE A 65 2.43 18.55 -8.64
N ALA A 66 1.14 18.23 -8.44
CA ALA A 66 0.05 19.14 -8.76
C ALA A 66 0.04 20.38 -7.85
N ALA A 67 0.30 20.20 -6.55
CA ALA A 67 0.43 21.30 -5.60
C ALA A 67 1.64 22.19 -5.90
N ALA A 68 2.77 21.62 -6.32
CA ALA A 68 3.99 22.37 -6.62
C ALA A 68 4.00 23.09 -7.99
N LYS A 69 3.03 22.77 -8.86
CA LYS A 69 2.86 23.45 -10.17
C LYS A 69 1.93 24.66 -10.12
N ASN A 70 1.21 24.84 -9.00
CA ASN A 70 0.41 26.02 -8.71
C ASN A 70 1.20 26.97 -7.81
#